data_AF-A0A0P1AEH5-F1
#
_entry.id   AF-A0A0P1AEH5-F1
#
_cell.length_a   1.000
_cell.length_b   1.000
_cell.length_c   1.000
_cell.angle_alpha   90.00
_cell.angle_beta   90.00
_cell.angle_gamma   90.00
#
_symmetry.space_group_name_H-M   'P 1'
#
loop_
_entity.id
_entity.type
_entity.pdbx_description
1 polymer ?
#
loop_
_entity_poly.entity_id
_entity_poly.type
_entity_poly.pdbx_seq_one_letter_code
_entity_poly.pdbx_strand_id
1 'polypeptide(L)'
;MGGLMMAGALANGQCSFASNTTWVSLSAPMGGSMGSDYVQNACSGKNVFIQAVANLIGRCPVNNSTLGLAYQDEMFSTSALNAAFAAAQGAFRSNVHAAMCSDNFSGLFSFDQMKYFMGGTFVNHKSKQNDGIVDFSPWRLAV
;
A
#
# COMPACT_ATOMS: atom_id res chain seq x y z
N MET A 1 -4.16 4.40 1.04
CA MET A 1 -5.24 3.38 0.90
C MET A 1 -6.43 3.84 0.07
N GLY A 2 -6.90 5.09 0.15
CA GLY A 2 -8.16 5.52 -0.49
C GLY A 2 -8.34 5.14 -1.96
N GLY A 3 -7.28 5.28 -2.78
CA GLY A 3 -7.34 4.85 -4.18
C GLY A 3 -7.57 3.35 -4.39
N LEU A 4 -7.05 2.50 -3.49
CA LEU A 4 -7.29 1.05 -3.51
C LEU A 4 -8.73 0.72 -3.13
N MET A 5 -9.27 1.44 -2.14
CA MET A 5 -10.66 1.26 -1.72
C MET A 5 -11.62 1.65 -2.84
N MET A 6 -11.36 2.78 -3.53
CA MET A 6 -12.15 3.21 -4.68
C MET A 6 -12.07 2.20 -5.83
N ALA A 7 -10.85 1.75 -6.17
CA ALA A 7 -10.62 0.72 -7.18
C ALA A 7 -11.37 -0.58 -6.85
N GLY A 8 -11.32 -1.02 -5.59
CA GLY A 8 -12.06 -2.19 -5.13
C GLY A 8 -13.57 -2.01 -5.21
N ALA A 9 -14.11 -0.84 -4.85
CA ALA A 9 -15.54 -0.55 -4.96
C ALA A 9 -16.02 -0.60 -6.42
N LEU A 10 -15.24 -0.03 -7.35
CA LEU A 10 -15.51 -0.12 -8.80
C LEU A 10 -15.45 -1.58 -9.29
N ALA A 11 -14.40 -2.32 -8.92
CA ALA A 11 -14.21 -3.71 -9.34
C ALA A 11 -15.33 -4.64 -8.85
N ASN A 12 -15.91 -4.35 -7.69
CA ASN A 12 -17.00 -5.13 -7.10
C ASN A 12 -18.40 -4.56 -7.40
N GLY A 13 -18.52 -3.61 -8.34
CA GLY A 13 -19.81 -3.04 -8.74
C GLY A 13 -20.55 -2.29 -7.63
N GLN A 14 -19.86 -1.88 -6.56
CA GLN A 14 -20.47 -1.16 -5.44
C GLN A 14 -20.81 0.29 -5.80
N CYS A 15 -20.12 0.84 -6.81
CA CYS A 15 -20.33 2.18 -7.32
C CYS A 15 -19.81 2.32 -8.75
N SER A 16 -20.18 3.41 -9.42
CA SER A 16 -19.63 3.86 -10.69
C SER A 16 -19.39 5.37 -10.66
N PHE A 17 -18.51 5.85 -11.54
CA PHE A 17 -18.34 7.28 -11.74
C PHE A 17 -19.42 7.83 -12.68
N ALA A 18 -19.92 9.03 -12.37
CA ALA A 18 -20.70 9.80 -13.34
C ALA A 18 -19.80 10.23 -14.51
N SER A 19 -20.41 10.51 -15.67
CA SER A 19 -19.68 10.85 -16.90
C SER A 19 -18.84 12.13 -16.80
N ASN A 20 -19.11 13.00 -15.83
CA ASN A 20 -18.39 14.24 -15.57
C ASN A 20 -17.41 14.14 -14.39
N THR A 21 -17.16 12.94 -13.86
CA THR A 21 -16.21 12.73 -12.76
C THR A 21 -14.83 12.38 -13.30
N THR A 22 -13.80 12.98 -12.72
CA THR A 22 -12.39 12.66 -13.01
C THR A 22 -11.71 12.19 -11.73
N TRP A 23 -10.97 11.09 -11.82
CA TRP A 23 -10.21 10.57 -10.69
C TRP A 23 -8.72 10.84 -10.83
N VAL A 24 -8.17 11.59 -9.87
CA VAL A 24 -6.73 11.73 -9.66
C VAL A 24 -6.31 10.87 -8.46
N SER A 25 -5.44 9.90 -8.69
CA SER A 25 -4.93 9.01 -7.66
C SER A 25 -3.67 9.55 -6.99
N LEU A 26 -3.50 9.23 -5.71
CA LEU A 26 -2.36 9.65 -4.87
C LEU A 26 -1.74 8.42 -4.20
N SER A 27 -0.55 8.01 -4.64
CA SER A 27 0.25 6.92 -4.04
C SER A 27 -0.58 5.68 -3.63
N ALA A 28 -1.54 5.27 -4.48
CA ALA A 28 -2.44 4.18 -4.11
C ALA A 28 -1.69 2.83 -4.09
N PRO A 29 -1.80 2.02 -3.01
CA PRO A 29 -1.11 0.73 -2.89
C PRO A 29 -1.81 -0.37 -3.68
N MET A 30 -1.78 -0.26 -5.01
CA MET A 30 -2.49 -1.17 -5.92
C MET A 30 -2.03 -2.63 -5.85
N GLY A 31 -0.83 -2.90 -5.31
CA GLY A 31 -0.33 -4.26 -5.06
C GLY A 31 -0.03 -4.51 -3.58
N GLY A 32 -0.66 -3.76 -2.67
CA GLY A 32 -0.34 -3.81 -1.24
C GLY A 32 0.88 -2.96 -0.87
N SER A 33 1.49 -3.25 0.28
CA SER A 33 2.61 -2.49 0.85
C SER A 33 3.57 -3.41 1.60
N MET A 34 4.87 -3.32 1.30
CA MET A 34 5.90 -4.03 2.07
C MET A 34 5.95 -3.58 3.54
N GLY A 35 5.45 -2.38 3.85
CA GLY A 35 5.27 -1.93 5.22
C GLY A 35 4.24 -2.77 5.98
N SER A 36 3.21 -3.29 5.30
CA SER A 36 2.28 -4.25 5.90
C SER A 36 3.00 -5.54 6.25
N ASP A 37 3.72 -6.13 5.29
CA ASP A 37 4.47 -7.37 5.48
C ASP A 37 5.50 -7.24 6.60
N TYR A 38 6.18 -6.09 6.71
CA TYR A 38 7.11 -5.80 7.79
C TYR A 38 6.41 -5.86 9.16
N VAL A 39 5.25 -5.22 9.31
CA VAL A 39 4.48 -5.21 10.57
C VAL A 39 3.90 -6.60 10.89
N GLN A 40 3.39 -7.31 9.87
CA GLN A 40 2.90 -8.68 10.03
C GLN A 40 4.01 -9.62 10.48
N ASN A 41 5.19 -9.51 9.87
CA ASN A 41 6.36 -10.27 10.27
C ASN A 41 6.80 -9.95 11.71
N ALA A 42 6.82 -8.67 12.09
CA ALA A 42 7.10 -8.25 13.46
C ALA A 42 6.14 -8.88 14.47
N CYS A 43 4.84 -8.83 14.21
CA CYS A 43 3.82 -9.40 15.10
C CYS A 43 3.80 -10.93 15.10
N SER A 44 4.30 -11.60 14.05
CA SER A 44 4.45 -13.06 14.00
C SER A 44 5.55 -13.61 14.92
N GLY A 45 6.39 -12.75 15.50
CA GLY A 45 7.42 -13.13 16.48
C GLY A 45 8.68 -13.75 15.91
N LYS A 46 8.88 -13.68 14.59
CA LYS A 46 10.12 -14.15 13.93
C LYS A 46 11.34 -13.27 14.25
N ASN A 47 11.13 -12.03 14.73
CA ASN A 47 12.20 -11.15 15.21
C ASN A 47 11.80 -10.55 16.58
N VAL A 48 12.42 -11.07 17.64
CA VAL A 48 12.07 -10.76 19.05
C VAL A 48 12.21 -9.27 19.38
N PHE A 49 13.23 -8.61 18.82
CA PHE A 49 13.46 -7.18 19.08
C PHE A 49 12.38 -6.30 18.43
N ILE A 50 12.06 -6.56 17.15
CA ILE A 50 11.02 -5.81 16.44
C ILE A 50 9.64 -6.12 17.03
N GLN A 51 9.38 -7.36 17.44
CA GLN A 51 8.14 -7.75 18.11
C GLN A 51 7.97 -7.00 19.45
N ALA A 52 9.02 -6.91 20.27
CA ALA A 52 8.97 -6.20 21.55
C ALA A 52 8.66 -4.70 21.36
N VAL A 53 9.29 -4.05 20.37
CA VAL A 53 8.99 -2.65 20.02
C VAL A 53 7.56 -2.50 19.50
N ALA A 54 7.12 -3.38 18.58
CA ALA A 54 5.79 -3.34 17.99
C ALA A 54 4.66 -3.57 19.02
N ASN A 55 4.88 -4.47 19.98
CA ASN A 55 3.97 -4.70 21.11
C ASN A 55 3.92 -3.47 22.03
N LEU A 56 5.07 -2.88 22.34
CA LEU A 56 5.17 -1.71 23.22
C LEU A 56 4.44 -0.48 22.64
N ILE A 57 4.48 -0.30 21.32
CA ILE A 57 3.77 0.79 20.63
C ILE A 57 2.35 0.42 20.18
N GLY A 58 1.83 -0.75 20.61
CA GLY A 58 0.44 -1.17 20.36
C GLY A 58 0.10 -1.49 18.91
N ARG A 59 1.07 -1.93 18.11
CA ARG A 59 0.89 -2.30 16.68
C ARG A 59 0.56 -3.77 16.46
N CYS A 60 0.60 -4.57 17.53
CA CYS A 60 0.19 -5.97 17.55
C CYS A 60 -0.99 -6.15 18.53
N PRO A 61 -2.00 -6.98 18.21
CA PRO A 61 -2.16 -7.73 16.95
C PRO A 61 -2.40 -6.81 15.75
N VAL A 62 -2.03 -7.29 14.57
CA VAL A 62 -2.18 -6.54 13.32
C VAL A 62 -3.66 -6.29 13.04
N ASN A 63 -4.03 -5.05 12.73
CA ASN A 63 -5.42 -4.71 12.39
C ASN A 63 -5.79 -5.16 10.96
N ASN A 64 -7.09 -5.23 10.69
CA ASN A 64 -7.62 -5.70 9.39
C ASN A 64 -7.15 -4.85 8.20
N SER A 65 -6.92 -3.55 8.39
CA SER A 65 -6.44 -2.67 7.32
C SER A 65 -5.02 -3.03 6.90
N THR A 66 -4.15 -3.34 7.85
CA THR A 66 -2.80 -3.81 7.58
C THR A 66 -2.85 -5.21 6.96
N LEU A 67 -3.64 -6.14 7.50
CA LEU A 67 -3.81 -7.48 6.91
C LEU A 67 -4.26 -7.40 5.43
N GLY A 68 -5.23 -6.54 5.12
CA GLY A 68 -5.71 -6.31 3.75
C GLY A 68 -4.73 -5.56 2.83
N LEU A 69 -3.56 -5.19 3.33
CA LEU A 69 -2.47 -4.56 2.57
C LEU A 69 -1.24 -5.45 2.42
N ALA A 70 -1.33 -6.73 2.81
CA ALA A 70 -0.25 -7.68 2.53
C ALA A 70 0.17 -7.57 1.06
N TYR A 71 1.47 -7.49 0.79
CA TYR A 71 1.97 -7.24 -0.54
C TYR A 71 1.57 -8.41 -1.46
N GLN A 72 1.08 -8.07 -2.65
CA GLN A 72 0.56 -9.06 -3.59
C GLN A 72 1.63 -10.10 -3.94
N ASP A 73 1.24 -11.37 -3.91
CA ASP A 73 2.10 -12.53 -4.18
C ASP A 73 3.24 -12.77 -3.16
N GLU A 74 3.22 -12.07 -2.01
CA GLU A 74 4.17 -12.29 -0.90
C GLU A 74 3.60 -13.17 0.21
N MET A 75 4.44 -13.47 1.21
CA MET A 75 4.19 -14.51 2.22
C MET A 75 2.91 -14.32 3.06
N PHE A 76 2.47 -13.07 3.23
CA PHE A 76 1.28 -12.75 4.03
C PHE A 76 0.03 -12.57 3.19
N SER A 77 0.14 -12.61 1.87
CA SER A 77 -1.02 -12.50 0.98
C SER A 77 -1.63 -13.86 0.68
N THR A 78 -2.95 -13.87 0.46
CA THR A 78 -3.71 -15.06 0.07
C THR A 78 -4.06 -15.00 -1.40
N SER A 79 -4.40 -16.14 -2.02
CA SER A 79 -4.87 -16.18 -3.41
C SER A 79 -6.11 -15.29 -3.62
N ALA A 80 -7.02 -15.24 -2.65
CA ALA A 80 -8.19 -14.37 -2.67
C ALA A 80 -7.80 -12.88 -2.63
N LEU A 81 -6.83 -12.52 -1.79
CA LEU A 81 -6.34 -11.14 -1.70
C LEU A 81 -5.59 -10.73 -2.98
N ASN A 82 -4.79 -11.62 -3.57
CA ASN A 82 -4.13 -11.38 -4.87
C ASN A 82 -5.16 -11.18 -5.99
N ALA A 83 -6.21 -11.99 -6.03
CA ALA A 83 -7.30 -11.81 -7.00
C ALA A 83 -8.02 -10.46 -6.81
N ALA A 84 -8.25 -10.03 -5.56
CA ALA A 84 -8.83 -8.73 -5.25
C ALA A 84 -7.93 -7.57 -5.71
N PHE A 85 -6.61 -7.67 -5.52
CA PHE A 85 -5.66 -6.69 -6.05
C PHE A 85 -5.69 -6.64 -7.58
N ALA A 86 -5.67 -7.79 -8.25
CA ALA A 86 -5.74 -7.85 -9.71
C ALA A 86 -7.03 -7.20 -10.26
N ALA A 87 -8.17 -7.48 -9.64
CA ALA A 87 -9.45 -6.87 -10.01
C ALA A 87 -9.45 -5.34 -9.77
N ALA A 88 -8.96 -4.90 -8.60
CA ALA A 88 -8.83 -3.49 -8.27
C ALA A 88 -7.88 -2.77 -9.25
N GLN A 89 -6.75 -3.38 -9.61
CA GLN A 89 -5.81 -2.84 -10.60
C GLN A 89 -6.46 -2.66 -11.98
N GLY A 90 -7.30 -3.61 -12.41
CA GLY A 90 -8.07 -3.48 -13.64
C GLY A 90 -9.01 -2.27 -13.59
N ALA A 91 -9.79 -2.15 -12.52
CA ALA A 91 -10.68 -1.01 -12.33
C ALA A 91 -9.93 0.33 -12.20
N PHE A 92 -8.77 0.32 -11.54
CA PHE A 92 -7.89 1.47 -11.40
C PHE A 92 -7.45 1.98 -12.77
N ARG A 93 -6.84 1.12 -13.60
CA ARG A 93 -6.34 1.50 -14.93
C ARG A 93 -7.44 1.99 -15.87
N SER A 94 -8.64 1.41 -15.78
CA SER A 94 -9.76 1.82 -16.64
C SER A 94 -10.43 3.13 -16.23
N ASN A 95 -10.20 3.64 -15.02
CA ASN A 95 -10.94 4.80 -14.49
C ASN A 95 -10.06 5.95 -14.01
N VAL A 96 -8.79 5.70 -13.69
CA VAL A 96 -7.88 6.77 -13.24
C VAL A 96 -7.48 7.63 -14.42
N HIS A 97 -7.61 8.95 -14.26
CA HIS A 97 -7.21 9.89 -15.30
C HIS A 97 -5.75 10.33 -15.14
N ALA A 98 -5.35 10.57 -13.89
CA ALA A 98 -3.98 10.94 -13.56
C ALA A 98 -3.58 10.32 -12.22
N ALA A 99 -2.30 10.05 -12.04
CA ALA A 99 -1.77 9.52 -10.79
C ALA A 99 -0.54 10.33 -10.37
N MET A 100 -0.57 10.85 -9.14
CA MET A 100 0.62 11.37 -8.48
C MET A 100 1.25 10.24 -7.69
N CYS A 101 2.47 9.89 -8.08
CA CYS A 101 3.26 8.84 -7.47
C CYS A 101 4.61 9.42 -7.09
N SER A 102 5.03 9.18 -5.86
CA SER A 102 6.41 9.47 -5.46
C SER A 102 7.26 8.22 -5.65
N ASP A 103 8.48 8.43 -6.13
CA ASP A 103 9.53 7.43 -6.23
C ASP A 103 10.60 7.60 -5.12
N ASN A 104 10.40 8.57 -4.21
CA ASN A 104 11.33 8.85 -3.12
C ASN A 104 10.58 9.24 -1.83
N PHE A 105 11.13 8.85 -0.67
CA PHE A 105 10.64 9.21 0.66
C PHE A 105 11.21 10.53 1.19
N SER A 106 12.13 11.16 0.45
CA SER A 106 12.63 12.51 0.73
C SER A 106 11.64 13.58 0.24
N GLY A 107 10.67 13.93 1.08
CA GLY A 107 9.63 14.92 0.79
C GLY A 107 9.82 16.28 1.48
N LEU A 108 8.70 16.96 1.73
CA LEU A 108 8.66 18.26 2.42
C LEU A 108 9.23 18.15 3.84
N PHE A 109 10.03 19.16 4.23
CA PHE A 109 10.60 19.24 5.57
C PHE A 109 9.50 19.31 6.64
N SER A 110 9.36 18.23 7.39
CA SER A 110 8.30 18.06 8.39
C SER A 110 8.64 16.96 9.39
N PHE A 111 7.97 16.95 10.54
CA PHE A 111 8.09 15.82 11.49
C PHE A 111 7.58 14.50 10.90
N ASP A 112 6.65 14.54 9.94
CA ASP A 112 6.17 13.34 9.25
C ASP A 112 7.22 12.76 8.31
N GLN A 113 8.14 13.58 7.77
CA GLN A 113 9.25 13.11 6.94
C GLN A 113 10.08 12.03 7.63
N MET A 114 10.27 12.12 8.95
CA MET A 114 11.00 11.10 9.73
C MET A 114 10.35 9.73 9.61
N LYS A 115 9.02 9.66 9.59
CA LYS A 115 8.28 8.39 9.48
C LYS A 115 8.50 7.75 8.11
N TYR A 116 8.38 8.54 7.04
CA TYR A 116 8.62 8.08 5.67
C TYR A 116 10.08 7.69 5.45
N PHE A 117 11.02 8.44 6.02
CA PHE A 117 12.45 8.11 5.97
C PHE A 117 12.76 6.78 6.65
N MET A 118 12.23 6.55 7.86
CA MET A 118 12.36 5.26 8.55
C MET A 118 11.71 4.13 7.74
N GLY A 119 10.51 4.37 7.19
CA GLY A 119 9.81 3.41 6.34
C GLY A 119 10.62 3.04 5.09
N GLY A 120 11.20 4.01 4.39
CA GLY A 120 12.02 3.77 3.20
C GLY A 120 13.38 3.11 3.50
N THR A 121 13.88 3.27 4.74
CA THR A 121 15.19 2.74 5.15
C THR A 121 15.10 1.33 5.73
N PHE A 122 14.10 1.04 6.56
CA PHE A 122 14.02 -0.22 7.32
C PHE A 122 13.09 -1.27 6.72
N VAL A 123 12.10 -0.86 5.92
CA VAL A 123 11.24 -1.81 5.20
C VAL A 123 11.98 -2.32 3.98
N ASN A 124 11.95 -3.63 3.77
CA ASN A 124 12.55 -4.26 2.60
C ASN A 124 11.63 -4.09 1.37
N HIS A 125 11.63 -2.89 0.81
CA HIS A 125 10.89 -2.54 -0.41
C HIS A 125 11.39 -3.35 -1.62
N LYS A 126 10.53 -3.50 -2.64
CA LYS A 126 10.88 -4.23 -3.89
C LYS A 126 11.83 -3.45 -4.77
N SER A 127 11.91 -2.14 -4.58
CA SER A 127 12.91 -1.30 -5.24
C SER A 127 13.37 -0.14 -4.36
N LYS A 128 14.44 0.54 -4.81
CA LYS A 128 14.88 1.81 -4.21
C LYS A 128 13.92 2.97 -4.49
N GLN A 129 13.00 2.79 -5.44
CA GLN A 129 11.98 3.77 -5.76
C GLN A 129 10.73 3.50 -4.93
N ASN A 130 10.55 4.24 -3.84
CA ASN A 130 9.41 4.11 -2.95
C ASN A 130 9.19 5.42 -2.17
N ASP A 131 7.96 5.62 -1.71
CA ASP A 131 7.59 6.78 -0.89
C ASP A 131 7.74 6.54 0.62
N GLY A 132 8.42 5.45 1.00
CA GLY A 132 8.59 4.99 2.37
C GLY A 132 7.50 4.05 2.85
N ILE A 133 6.35 3.99 2.16
CA ILE A 133 5.25 3.07 2.47
C ILE A 133 4.93 2.17 1.27
N VAL A 134 4.99 2.71 0.06
CA VAL A 134 4.62 1.99 -1.16
C VAL A 134 5.70 2.12 -2.23
N ASP A 135 6.01 0.99 -2.84
CA ASP A 135 6.87 0.91 -4.01
C ASP A 135 6.31 1.70 -5.21
N PHE A 136 7.21 2.33 -5.95
CA PHE A 136 6.93 2.82 -7.29
C PHE A 136 6.79 1.61 -8.22
N SER A 137 5.67 1.51 -8.94
CA SER A 137 5.30 0.34 -9.73
C SER A 137 4.73 0.74 -11.10
N PRO A 138 4.96 -0.04 -12.17
CA PRO A 138 4.49 0.29 -13.53
C PRO A 138 2.98 0.50 -13.64
N TRP A 139 2.19 -0.16 -12.78
CA TRP A 139 0.73 -0.07 -12.77
C TRP A 139 0.17 1.30 -12.38
N ARG A 140 1.05 2.23 -12.00
CA ARG A 140 0.74 3.58 -11.54
C ARG A 140 0.77 4.63 -12.64
N LEU A 141 1.19 4.29 -13.86
CA LEU A 141 1.11 5.19 -15.00
C LEU A 141 -0.28 5.06 -15.64
N ALA A 142 -1.11 6.08 -15.45
CA ALA A 142 -2.26 6.29 -16.32
C ALA A 142 -1.67 6.64 -17.71
N VAL A 143 -1.82 5.74 -18.68
CA VAL A 143 -1.51 6.03 -20.10
C VAL A 143 -2.82 6.01 -20.85
#